data_AF-A0A6V7WSB3-F1
#
_entry.id   AF-A0A6V7WSB3-F1
#
_cell.length_a   1.000
_cell.length_b   1.000
_cell.length_c   1.000
_cell.angle_alpha   90.00
_cell.angle_beta   90.00
_cell.angle_gamma   90.00
#
_symmetry.space_group_name_H-M   'P 1'
#
loop_
_entity.id
_entity.type
_entity.pdbx_description
1 polymer ?
#
loop_
_entity_poly.entity_id
_entity_poly.type
_entity_poly.pdbx_seq_one_letter_code
_entity_poly.pdbx_strand_id
1 'polypeptide(L)'
;MVDSTFLSYSIKNRLDMMKGFKDCLHDKVIPCIPECVVVELEKQSRFKSVLKIINDHRFQRLHCAHKKSIYTDECILHRITQHKNYIVATCDRDLRKRIRKIPDVPILYIRDHRYIIERMPDTRAAPKK
;
A
#
# COMPACT_ATOMS: atom_id res chain seq x y z
N MET A 1 -2.01 1.09 -4.44
CA MET A 1 -0.72 1.76 -4.16
C MET A 1 -0.14 1.18 -2.88
N VAL A 2 1.13 0.81 -2.89
CA VAL A 2 1.81 0.19 -1.74
C VAL A 2 2.83 1.15 -1.15
N ASP A 3 2.75 1.35 0.17
CA ASP A 3 3.66 2.17 0.96
C ASP A 3 4.85 1.37 1.51
N SER A 4 5.95 2.05 1.87
CA SER A 4 7.18 1.44 2.40
C SER A 4 6.92 0.65 3.69
N THR A 5 6.06 1.18 4.56
CA THR A 5 5.71 0.55 5.85
C THR A 5 5.02 -0.78 5.62
N PHE A 6 4.10 -0.86 4.66
CA PHE A 6 3.37 -2.09 4.35
C PHE A 6 4.30 -3.18 3.80
N LEU A 7 5.21 -2.81 2.89
CA LEU A 7 6.23 -3.72 2.36
C LEU A 7 7.10 -4.29 3.48
N SER A 8 7.56 -3.40 4.36
CA SER A 8 8.39 -3.71 5.52
C SER A 8 7.72 -4.72 6.46
N TYR A 9 6.46 -4.46 6.82
CA TYR A 9 5.70 -5.35 7.68
C TYR A 9 5.35 -6.68 7.01
N SER A 10 5.05 -6.68 5.71
CA SER A 10 4.74 -7.92 4.97
C SER A 10 5.93 -8.88 5.00
N ILE A 11 7.13 -8.36 4.75
CA ILE A 11 8.35 -9.17 4.72
C ILE A 11 8.75 -9.61 6.13
N LYS A 12 8.66 -8.73 7.13
CA LYS A 12 8.93 -9.07 8.53
C LYS A 12 8.03 -10.21 9.02
N ASN A 13 6.76 -10.22 8.62
CA ASN A 13 5.80 -11.25 8.99
C ASN A 13 5.77 -12.45 8.02
N ARG A 14 6.71 -12.52 7.05
CA ARG A 14 6.81 -13.58 6.03
C ARG A 14 5.51 -13.80 5.26
N LEU A 15 4.79 -12.72 4.96
CA LEU A 15 3.55 -12.75 4.20
C LEU A 15 3.85 -12.65 2.70
N ASP A 16 3.31 -13.59 1.91
CA ASP A 16 3.29 -13.44 0.46
C ASP A 16 2.27 -12.37 0.09
N MET A 17 2.77 -11.25 -0.46
CA MET A 17 1.93 -10.11 -0.80
C MET A 17 0.89 -10.42 -1.86
N MET A 18 1.25 -11.14 -2.92
CA MET A 18 0.33 -11.43 -4.02
C MET A 18 -0.80 -12.36 -3.55
N LYS A 19 -0.44 -13.37 -2.75
CA LYS A 19 -1.42 -14.24 -2.11
C LYS A 19 -2.28 -13.45 -1.13
N GLY A 20 -1.68 -12.63 -0.27
CA GLY A 20 -2.42 -11.83 0.71
C GLY A 20 -3.38 -10.82 0.07
N PHE A 21 -3.00 -10.21 -1.06
CA PHE A 21 -3.88 -9.33 -1.82
C PHE A 21 -5.05 -10.11 -2.41
N LYS A 22 -4.80 -11.26 -3.03
CA LYS A 22 -5.84 -12.12 -3.60
C LYS A 22 -6.82 -12.63 -2.53
N ASP A 23 -6.29 -13.10 -1.40
CA ASP A 23 -7.09 -13.65 -0.30
C ASP A 23 -7.95 -12.57 0.38
N CYS A 24 -7.47 -11.32 0.40
CA CYS A 24 -8.19 -10.20 1.03
C CYS A 24 -9.19 -9.51 0.09
N LEU A 25 -8.84 -9.36 -1.19
CA LEU A 25 -9.63 -8.61 -2.17
C LEU A 25 -10.50 -9.51 -3.05
N HIS A 26 -10.26 -10.82 -3.04
CA HIS A 26 -10.96 -11.81 -3.86
C HIS A 26 -10.94 -11.52 -5.38
N ASP A 27 -9.95 -10.75 -5.84
CA ASP A 27 -9.81 -10.33 -7.23
C ASP A 27 -8.33 -10.27 -7.66
N LYS A 28 -8.07 -10.09 -8.95
CA LYS A 28 -6.74 -9.86 -9.52
C LYS A 28 -6.28 -8.44 -9.17
N VAL A 29 -5.17 -8.37 -8.46
CA VAL A 29 -4.60 -7.11 -7.96
C VAL A 29 -3.28 -6.83 -8.65
N ILE A 30 -3.11 -5.60 -9.12
CA ILE A 30 -1.84 -5.08 -9.63
C ILE A 30 -1.26 -4.16 -8.55
N PRO A 31 -0.26 -4.60 -7.77
CA PRO A 31 0.36 -3.75 -6.77
C PRO A 31 1.23 -2.68 -7.43
N CYS A 32 0.85 -1.42 -7.21
CA CYS A 32 1.57 -0.28 -7.76
C CYS A 32 2.45 0.39 -6.69
N ILE A 33 3.73 0.62 -7.00
CA ILE A 33 4.72 1.23 -6.10
C ILE A 33 5.14 2.60 -6.66
N PRO A 34 4.90 3.70 -5.93
CA PRO A 34 5.41 5.02 -6.28
C PRO A 34 6.93 5.07 -6.27
N GLU A 35 7.55 5.79 -7.20
CA GLU A 35 9.01 5.97 -7.24
C GLU A 35 9.58 6.58 -5.94
N CYS A 36 8.87 7.49 -5.29
CA CYS A 36 9.30 8.05 -4.00
C CYS A 36 9.41 7.00 -2.89
N VAL A 37 8.51 6.01 -2.88
CA VAL A 37 8.57 4.86 -1.95
C VAL A 37 9.82 4.03 -2.22
N VAL A 38 10.19 3.82 -3.48
CA VAL A 38 11.43 3.11 -3.84
C VAL A 38 12.66 3.85 -3.31
N VAL A 39 12.71 5.17 -3.54
CA VAL A 39 13.81 6.02 -3.05
C VAL A 39 13.90 6.00 -1.51
N GLU A 40 12.77 5.98 -0.82
CA GLU A 40 12.73 5.86 0.65
C GLU A 40 13.29 4.52 1.12
N LEU A 41 12.91 3.42 0.46
CA LEU A 41 13.43 2.08 0.76
C LEU A 41 14.93 1.94 0.47
N GLU A 42 15.43 2.57 -0.59
CA GLU A 42 16.86 2.58 -0.93
C GLU A 42 17.72 3.28 0.13
N LYS A 43 17.18 4.31 0.79
CA LYS A 43 17.88 5.02 1.88
C LYS A 43 18.04 4.17 3.13
N GLN A 44 17.19 3.17 3.32
CA GLN A 44 17.19 2.33 4.51
C GLN A 44 17.90 1.00 4.23
N SER A 45 19.12 0.83 4.76
CA SER A 45 20.00 -0.33 4.54
C SER A 45 19.36 -1.69 4.87
N ARG A 46 18.37 -1.71 5.76
CA ARG A 46 17.62 -2.91 6.17
C ARG A 46 16.73 -3.49 5.05
N PHE A 47 16.46 -2.75 3.99
CA PHE A 47 15.43 -3.12 3.00
C PHE A 47 15.98 -3.64 1.67
N LYS A 48 17.26 -4.04 1.61
CA LYS A 48 17.84 -4.66 0.39
C LYS A 48 17.05 -5.87 -0.11
N SER A 49 16.49 -6.67 0.78
CA SER A 49 15.64 -7.83 0.41
C SER A 49 14.29 -7.39 -0.15
N VAL A 50 13.77 -6.23 0.26
CA VAL A 50 12.52 -5.65 -0.26
C VAL A 50 12.71 -5.16 -1.69
N LEU A 51 13.85 -4.52 -1.97
CA LEU A 51 14.18 -4.04 -3.31
C LEU A 51 14.14 -5.17 -4.36
N LYS A 52 14.52 -6.40 -3.99
CA LYS A 52 14.42 -7.56 -4.88
C LYS A 52 12.96 -7.93 -5.19
N ILE A 53 12.07 -7.83 -4.21
CA ILE A 53 10.66 -8.22 -4.37
C ILE A 53 9.90 -7.17 -5.19
N ILE A 54 10.16 -5.88 -4.95
CA ILE A 54 9.49 -4.79 -5.69
C ILE A 54 9.96 -4.70 -7.16
N ASN A 55 11.10 -5.30 -7.49
CA ASN A 55 11.62 -5.40 -8.86
C ASN A 55 11.01 -6.57 -9.64
N ASP A 56 10.16 -7.37 -9.02
CA ASP A 56 9.40 -8.41 -9.68
C ASP A 56 8.38 -7.78 -10.67
N HIS A 57 8.26 -8.36 -11.87
CA HIS A 57 7.32 -7.96 -12.92
C HIS A 57 5.85 -7.88 -12.47
N ARG A 58 5.49 -8.53 -11.35
CA ARG A 58 4.17 -8.45 -10.74
C ARG A 58 3.87 -7.07 -10.14
N PHE A 59 4.89 -6.25 -9.86
CA PHE A 59 4.73 -4.89 -9.34
C PHE A 59 4.85 -3.86 -10.46
N GLN A 60 3.91 -2.91 -10.48
CA GLN A 60 3.95 -1.79 -11.40
C GLN A 60 4.60 -0.58 -10.73
N ARG A 61 5.59 0.03 -11.37
CA ARG A 61 6.16 1.30 -10.91
C ARG A 61 5.29 2.48 -11.36
N LEU A 62 5.02 3.41 -10.44
CA LEU A 62 4.30 4.65 -10.73
C LEU A 62 5.26 5.83 -10.69
N HIS A 63 5.31 6.56 -11.82
CA HIS A 63 6.12 7.75 -11.93
C HIS A 63 5.57 8.89 -11.07
N CYS A 64 6.44 9.58 -10.35
CA CYS A 64 6.09 10.68 -9.46
C CYS A 64 6.42 12.04 -10.11
N ALA A 65 5.41 12.91 -10.28
CA ALA A 65 5.58 14.21 -10.93
C ALA A 65 6.23 15.30 -10.04
N HIS A 66 6.74 14.93 -8.87
CA HIS A 66 7.31 15.87 -7.91
C HIS A 66 8.83 15.67 -7.77
N LYS A 67 9.53 16.75 -7.38
CA LYS A 67 10.96 16.66 -7.05
C LYS A 67 11.15 15.68 -5.89
N LYS A 68 12.30 14.99 -5.85
CA LYS A 68 12.70 13.96 -4.87
C LYS A 68 12.64 14.36 -3.38
N SER A 69 12.28 15.61 -3.07
CA SER A 69 12.32 16.23 -1.73
C SER A 69 10.96 16.32 -1.02
N ILE A 70 9.88 15.77 -1.58
CA ILE A 70 8.58 15.72 -0.90
C ILE A 70 8.48 14.45 -0.05
N TYR A 71 7.88 14.55 1.14
CA TYR A 71 7.55 13.41 1.98
C TYR A 71 6.65 12.41 1.23
N THR A 72 6.98 11.12 1.32
CA THR A 72 6.27 10.02 0.66
C THR A 72 4.75 10.05 0.93
N ASP A 73 4.37 10.36 2.16
CA ASP A 73 2.97 10.52 2.59
C ASP A 73 2.21 11.57 1.77
N GLU A 74 2.81 12.75 1.54
CA GLU A 74 2.19 13.82 0.75
C GLU A 74 2.00 13.41 -0.71
N CYS A 75 2.97 12.69 -1.27
CA CYS A 75 2.83 12.13 -2.62
C CYS A 75 1.61 11.21 -2.73
N ILE A 76 1.49 10.27 -1.78
CA ILE A 76 0.39 9.31 -1.75
C ILE A 76 -0.93 10.05 -1.63
N LEU A 77 -1.04 10.99 -0.67
CA LEU A 77 -2.25 11.76 -0.43
C LEU A 77 -2.64 12.62 -1.63
N HIS A 78 -1.69 13.30 -2.26
CA HIS A 78 -1.94 14.09 -3.46
C HIS A 78 -2.47 13.22 -4.60
N ARG A 79 -1.83 12.07 -4.84
CA ARG A 79 -2.23 11.14 -5.91
C ARG A 79 -3.64 10.58 -5.69
N ILE A 80 -3.97 10.11 -4.50
CA ILE A 80 -5.31 9.54 -4.22
C ILE A 80 -6.41 10.61 -4.19
N THR A 81 -6.04 11.87 -3.93
CA THR A 81 -6.99 13.00 -4.02
C THR A 81 -7.33 13.32 -5.47
N GLN A 82 -6.34 13.28 -6.36
CA GLN A 82 -6.53 13.50 -7.80
C GLN A 82 -7.16 12.29 -8.50
N HIS A 83 -6.76 11.09 -8.12
CA HIS A 83 -7.15 9.83 -8.73
C HIS A 83 -7.68 8.87 -7.67
N LYS A 84 -9.00 8.76 -7.55
CA LYS A 84 -9.68 7.92 -6.55
C LYS A 84 -9.78 6.44 -6.95
N ASN A 85 -8.94 5.96 -7.85
CA ASN A 85 -8.95 4.59 -8.36
C ASN A 85 -7.89 3.68 -7.71
N TYR A 86 -7.48 3.99 -6.48
CA TYR A 86 -6.45 3.25 -5.76
C TYR A 86 -6.93 2.78 -4.39
N ILE A 87 -6.58 1.54 -4.06
CA ILE A 87 -6.52 1.04 -2.69
C ILE A 87 -5.15 1.40 -2.12
N VAL A 88 -5.08 2.00 -0.93
CA VAL A 88 -3.80 2.35 -0.29
C VAL A 88 -3.42 1.29 0.73
N ALA A 89 -2.29 0.61 0.49
CA ALA A 89 -1.73 -0.37 1.40
C ALA A 89 -0.66 0.28 2.29
N THR A 90 -0.98 0.57 3.55
CA THR A 90 -0.07 1.21 4.53
C THR A 90 -0.34 0.71 5.95
N CYS A 91 0.72 0.58 6.75
CA CYS A 91 0.64 0.29 8.18
C CYS A 91 0.90 1.53 9.05
N ASP A 92 1.17 2.69 8.45
CA ASP A 92 1.40 3.93 9.17
C ASP A 92 0.10 4.48 9.77
N ARG A 93 0.13 4.85 11.06
CA ARG A 93 -1.09 5.27 11.77
C ARG A 93 -1.56 6.65 11.34
N ASP A 94 -0.65 7.57 11.06
CA ASP A 94 -0.98 8.96 10.76
C ASP A 94 -1.38 9.12 9.30
N LEU A 95 -0.70 8.45 8.37
CA LEU A 95 -1.12 8.36 6.98
C LEU A 95 -2.53 7.75 6.86
N ARG A 96 -2.83 6.68 7.62
CA ARG A 96 -4.20 6.12 7.67
C ARG A 96 -5.24 7.11 8.16
N LYS A 97 -4.97 7.88 9.22
CA LYS A 97 -5.88 8.93 9.70
C LYS A 97 -6.14 9.99 8.61
N ARG A 98 -5.10 10.35 7.85
CA ARG A 98 -5.21 11.33 6.76
C ARG A 98 -6.00 10.78 5.58
N ILE A 99 -5.76 9.53 5.16
CA ILE A 99 -6.52 8.88 4.07
C ILE A 99 -8.00 8.72 4.45
N ARG A 100 -8.33 8.45 5.72
CA ARG A 100 -9.72 8.37 6.19
C ARG A 100 -10.54 9.64 5.94
N LYS A 101 -9.90 10.80 5.87
CA LYS A 101 -10.57 12.07 5.55
C LYS A 101 -10.99 12.17 4.09
N ILE A 102 -10.39 11.37 3.20
CA ILE A 102 -10.71 11.34 1.77
C ILE A 102 -11.80 10.29 1.55
N PRO A 103 -12.96 10.65 0.98
CA PRO A 103 -14.03 9.68 0.68
C PRO A 103 -13.60 8.72 -0.44
N ASP A 104 -14.18 7.53 -0.43
CA ASP A 104 -14.07 6.51 -1.49
C ASP A 104 -12.66 5.93 -1.72
N VAL A 105 -11.74 6.11 -0.77
CA VAL A 105 -10.41 5.50 -0.81
C VAL A 105 -10.32 4.36 0.21
N PRO A 106 -10.27 3.08 -0.24
CA PRO A 106 -10.07 1.95 0.64
C PRO A 106 -8.64 1.88 1.17
N ILE A 107 -8.50 1.38 2.39
CA ILE A 107 -7.22 1.26 3.10
C ILE A 107 -6.95 -0.21 3.41
N LEU A 108 -5.82 -0.72 2.94
CA LEU A 108 -5.33 -2.06 3.24
C LEU A 108 -4.19 -1.98 4.27
N TYR A 109 -4.24 -2.80 5.32
CA TYR A 109 -3.21 -2.83 6.35
C TYR A 109 -3.05 -4.24 6.91
N ILE A 110 -1.97 -4.47 7.67
CA ILE A 110 -1.67 -5.77 8.26
C ILE A 110 -2.05 -5.76 9.74
N ARG A 111 -2.80 -6.77 10.19
CA ARG A 111 -3.08 -7.03 11.60
C ARG A 111 -3.20 -8.54 11.80
N ASP A 112 -2.67 -9.06 12.90
CA ASP A 112 -2.72 -10.48 13.26
C ASP A 112 -2.25 -11.42 12.12
N HIS A 113 -1.15 -11.05 11.45
CA HIS A 113 -0.59 -11.77 10.29
C HIS A 113 -1.54 -11.91 9.09
N ARG A 114 -2.56 -11.05 8.99
CA ARG A 114 -3.52 -11.04 7.89
C ARG A 114 -3.66 -9.65 7.31
N TYR A 115 -4.02 -9.60 6.03
CA TYR A 115 -4.36 -8.34 5.36
C TYR A 115 -5.82 -8.03 5.64
N ILE A 116 -6.08 -6.78 6.02
CA ILE A 116 -7.40 -6.28 6.35
C ILE A 116 -7.65 -5.05 5.50
N ILE A 117 -8.81 -5.02 4.85
CA ILE A 117 -9.30 -3.86 4.11
C ILE A 117 -10.36 -3.10 4.91
N GLU A 118 -10.26 -1.78 4.89
CA GLU A 118 -11.20 -0.82 5.44
C GLU A 118 -11.81 0.00 4.29
N ARG A 119 -13.08 0.42 4.41
CA ARG A 119 -13.76 1.35 3.49
C ARG A 119 -13.84 0.87 2.03
N MET A 120 -14.03 -0.44 1.82
CA MET A 120 -14.38 -0.98 0.51
C MET A 120 -15.85 -0.63 0.21
N PRO A 121 -16.18 0.03 -0.92
CA PRO A 121 -17.54 0.50 -1.21
C PRO A 121 -18.59 -0.59 -1.50
N ASP A 122 -18.27 -1.88 -1.37
CA ASP A 122 -19.25 -2.96 -1.67
C ASP A 122 -19.04 -4.27 -0.89
N THR A 123 -18.52 -4.21 0.34
CA THR A 123 -18.70 -5.37 1.23
C THR A 123 -20.12 -5.34 1.76
N ARG A 124 -21.03 -6.03 1.05
CA ARG A 124 -22.22 -6.64 1.67
C ARG A 124 -21.82 -7.11 3.06
N ALA A 125 -22.43 -6.52 4.08
CA ALA A 125 -22.11 -6.79 5.48
C ALA A 125 -21.91 -8.29 5.69
N ALA A 126 -20.67 -8.70 5.99
CA ALA A 126 -20.45 -10.07 6.45
C ALA A 126 -21.30 -10.24 7.72
N PRO A 127 -22.15 -11.28 7.83
CA PRO A 127 -22.97 -11.46 9.01
C PRO A 127 -22.04 -11.64 10.20
N LYS A 128 -22.26 -10.82 11.23
CA LYS A 128 -21.65 -11.04 12.54
C LYS A 128 -22.12 -12.42 13.02
N LYS A 129 -21.20 -13.38 13.15
CA LYS A 129 -21.42 -14.54 14.00
C LYS A 129 -21.26 -14.12 15.45
#